data_AF-A0A7Y3KLG5-F1
#
_entry.id   AF-A0A7Y3KLG5-F1
#
_cell.length_a   1.000
_cell.length_b   1.000
_cell.length_c   1.000
_cell.angle_alpha   90.00
_cell.angle_beta   90.00
_cell.angle_gamma   90.00
#
_symmetry.space_group_name_H-M   'P 1'
#
loop_
_entity.id
_entity.type
_entity.pdbx_description
1 polymer ?
#
loop_
_entity_poly.entity_id
_entity_poly.type
_entity_poly.pdbx_seq_one_letter_code
_entity_poly.pdbx_strand_id
1 'polypeptide(L)' 'TTAVSLKDKGGVKIVLGGVDPKPVVIEGSGADDEEDMIQKAVKKARIVENDSYSRLYRKKMISVYLKRSFEELRQKSGC' A
#
# COMPACT_ATOMS: atom_id res chain seq x y z
N THR A 1 -8.02 2.31 5.80
CA THR A 1 -8.07 2.99 4.49
C THR A 1 -6.72 2.90 3.81
N THR A 2 -6.69 2.61 2.51
CA THR A 2 -5.46 2.58 1.69
C THR A 2 -5.63 3.52 0.50
N ALA A 3 -4.58 4.26 0.13
CA ALA A 3 -4.56 5.12 -1.05
C ALA A 3 -3.23 4.97 -1.78
N VAL A 4 -3.29 4.93 -3.11
CA VAL A 4 -2.14 4.90 -4.01
C VAL A 4 -2.31 6.03 -5.03
N SER A 5 -1.25 6.81 -5.24
CA SER A 5 -1.21 7.87 -6.25
C SER A 5 0.01 7.68 -7.14
N LEU A 6 -0.18 7.84 -8.44
CA LEU A 6 0.88 7.96 -9.43
C LEU A 6 1.09 9.46 -9.73
N LYS A 7 2.33 9.89 -9.90
CA LYS A 7 2.73 11.22 -10.38
C LYS A 7 3.23 11.11 -11.82
N ASP A 8 3.12 12.19 -12.58
CA ASP A 8 3.48 12.26 -14.00
C ASP A 8 4.90 11.80 -14.35
N LYS A 9 5.85 11.92 -13.41
CA LYS A 9 7.25 11.44 -13.56
C LYS A 9 7.48 10.03 -13.02
N GLY A 10 6.43 9.20 -12.98
CA GLY A 10 6.45 7.85 -12.44
C GLY A 10 6.49 7.77 -10.91
N GLY A 11 6.46 8.89 -10.18
CA GLY A 11 6.50 8.87 -8.71
C GLY A 11 5.29 8.15 -8.13
N VAL A 12 5.50 7.21 -7.20
CA VAL A 12 4.42 6.47 -6.53
C VAL A 12 4.35 6.92 -5.07
N LYS A 13 3.13 7.19 -4.58
CA LYS A 13 2.90 7.47 -3.16
C LYS A 13 1.81 6.55 -2.62
N ILE A 14 2.14 5.81 -1.57
CA ILE A 14 1.22 4.93 -0.86
C ILE A 14 0.97 5.51 0.53
N VAL A 15 -0.29 5.54 0.94
CA VAL A 15 -0.71 5.93 2.29
C VAL A 15 -1.60 4.84 2.88
N LEU A 16 -1.24 4.36 4.08
CA LEU A 16 -2.07 3.45 4.87
C LEU A 16 -2.56 4.15 6.14
N GLY A 17 -3.86 4.14 6.36
CA GLY A 17 -4.52 4.66 7.56
C GLY A 17 -5.32 3.56 8.29
N GLY A 18 -5.38 3.66 9.62
CA GLY A 18 -6.11 2.69 10.47
C GLY A 18 -5.36 1.38 10.74
N VAL A 19 -4.10 1.28 10.30
CA VAL A 19 -3.22 0.11 10.53
C VAL A 19 -2.08 0.39 11.51
N ASP A 20 -1.87 1.67 11.83
CA ASP A 20 -0.83 2.22 12.72
C ASP A 20 -1.41 3.50 13.36
N PRO A 21 -1.02 3.85 14.61
CA PRO A 21 -1.40 5.12 15.23
C PRO A 21 -1.15 6.37 14.39
N LYS A 22 -0.14 6.36 13.50
CA LYS A 22 0.12 7.43 12.54
C LYS A 22 -0.01 6.88 11.11
N PRO A 23 -0.43 7.71 10.13
CA PRO A 23 -0.45 7.30 8.73
C PRO A 23 0.91 6.78 8.28
N VAL A 24 0.92 5.60 7.68
CA VAL A 24 2.13 5.03 7.06
C VAL A 24 2.24 5.60 5.66
N VAL A 25 3.30 6.35 5.40
CA VAL A 25 3.58 6.92 4.08
C VAL A 25 4.80 6.22 3.48
N ILE A 26 4.64 5.73 2.26
CA ILE A 26 5.73 5.20 1.42
C ILE A 26 5.77 6.03 0.14
N GLU A 27 6.97 6.43 -0.25
CA GLU A 27 7.23 7.11 -1.51
C GLU A 27 8.20 6.25 -2.33
N GLY A 28 7.97 6.18 -3.62
CA GLY A 28 8.76 5.44 -4.59
C GLY A 28 8.77 6.14 -5.94
N SER A 29 9.49 5.55 -6.87
CA SER A 29 9.67 6.00 -8.25
C SER A 29 9.07 4.98 -9.22
N GLY A 30 8.92 5.34 -10.49
CA GLY A 30 8.31 4.46 -11.50
C GLY A 30 9.19 3.26 -11.87
N ALA A 31 10.43 3.26 -11.39
CA ALA A 31 11.37 2.15 -11.52
C ALA A 31 11.32 1.20 -10.30
N ASP A 32 10.64 1.57 -9.20
CA ASP A 32 10.47 0.66 -8.08
C ASP A 32 9.47 -0.44 -8.46
N ASP A 33 9.81 -1.69 -8.16
CA ASP A 33 8.93 -2.83 -8.31
C ASP A 33 7.70 -2.69 -7.38
N GLU A 34 6.51 -2.97 -7.90
CA GLU A 34 5.25 -2.85 -7.15
C GLU A 34 5.23 -3.76 -5.92
N GLU A 35 5.77 -4.97 -6.03
CA GLU A 35 5.86 -5.93 -4.93
C GLU A 35 6.80 -5.40 -3.85
N ASP A 36 7.92 -4.77 -4.24
CA ASP A 36 8.82 -4.10 -3.30
C ASP A 36 8.14 -2.96 -2.55
N MET A 37 7.34 -2.14 -3.25
CA MET A 37 6.55 -1.07 -2.65
C MET A 37 5.52 -1.60 -1.65
N ILE A 38 4.82 -2.68 -2.01
CA ILE A 38 3.87 -3.36 -1.13
C ILE A 38 4.58 -3.92 0.11
N GLN A 39 5.74 -4.57 -0.06
CA GLN A 39 6.53 -5.07 1.05
C GLN A 39 6.99 -3.95 1.97
N LYS A 40 7.47 -2.83 1.43
CA LYS A 40 7.85 -1.64 2.22
C LYS A 40 6.66 -1.14 3.05
N ALA A 41 5.46 -1.08 2.46
CA ALA A 41 4.24 -0.64 3.15
C ALA A 41 3.85 -1.58 4.31
N VAL A 42 3.87 -2.90 4.06
CA VAL A 42 3.54 -3.92 5.08
C VAL A 42 4.57 -3.97 6.20
N LYS A 43 5.87 -3.84 5.87
CA LYS A 43 6.97 -3.84 6.85
C LYS A 43 6.93 -2.60 7.74
N LYS A 44 6.60 -1.43 7.20
CA LYS A 44 6.54 -0.16 7.94
C LYS A 44 5.30 -0.06 8.85
N ALA A 45 4.22 -0.77 8.55
CA ALA A 45 3.00 -0.76 9.35
C ALA A 45 3.18 -1.49 10.69
N ARG A 46 3.08 -0.77 11.82
CA ARG A 46 3.11 -1.36 13.17
C ARG A 46 1.74 -1.90 13.57
N ILE A 47 1.32 -2.93 12.86
CA ILE A 47 0.03 -3.59 13.09
C ILE A 47 0.06 -4.28 14.45
N VAL A 48 -0.88 -3.89 15.30
CA VAL A 48 -1.15 -4.51 16.60
C VAL A 48 -2.00 -5.77 16.45
N GLU A 49 -1.77 -6.73 17.33
CA GLU A 49 -2.68 -7.87 17.49
C GLU A 49 -3.99 -7.39 18.13
N ASN A 50 -5.13 -7.93 17.71
CA ASN A 50 -6.40 -7.65 18.36
C ASN A 50 -7.36 -8.84 18.26
N ASP A 51 -8.46 -8.78 19.02
CA ASP A 51 -9.42 -9.88 19.13
C ASP A 51 -10.28 -10.09 17.88
N SER A 52 -10.35 -9.10 16.99
CA SER A 52 -11.19 -9.16 15.78
C SER A 52 -10.50 -9.86 14.62
N TYR A 53 -9.24 -9.50 14.36
CA TYR A 53 -8.47 -10.00 13.23
C TYR A 53 -7.00 -10.07 13.60
N SER A 54 -6.39 -11.23 13.32
CA SER A 54 -4.97 -11.43 13.61
C SER A 54 -4.07 -10.45 12.84
N ARG A 55 -2.90 -10.17 13.41
CA ARG A 55 -1.88 -9.35 12.75
C ARG A 55 -1.51 -9.90 11.36
N LEU A 56 -1.44 -11.23 11.22
CA LEU A 56 -1.12 -11.88 9.95
C LEU A 56 -2.21 -11.63 8.90
N TYR A 57 -3.48 -11.74 9.27
CA TYR A 57 -4.59 -11.47 8.36
C TYR A 57 -4.56 -10.02 7.88
N ARG A 58 -4.38 -9.06 8.79
CA ARG A 58 -4.28 -7.63 8.46
C ARG A 58 -3.14 -7.34 7.49
N LYS A 59 -1.96 -7.95 7.69
CA LYS A 59 -0.83 -7.84 6.75
C LYS A 59 -1.20 -8.33 5.35
N LYS A 60 -1.85 -9.50 5.26
CA LYS A 60 -2.31 -10.05 3.97
C LYS A 60 -3.30 -9.10 3.30
N MET A 61 -4.24 -8.54 4.05
CA MET A 61 -5.25 -7.64 3.49
C MET A 61 -4.66 -6.34 2.96
N ILE A 62 -3.64 -5.76 3.62
CA ILE A 62 -2.92 -4.60 3.08
C ILE A 62 -2.34 -4.92 1.71
N SER A 63 -1.67 -6.07 1.57
CA SER A 63 -1.12 -6.49 0.26
C SER A 63 -2.21 -6.64 -0.80
N VAL A 64 -3.35 -7.28 -0.47
CA VAL A 64 -4.47 -7.43 -1.40
C VAL A 64 -5.01 -6.09 -1.88
N TYR A 65 -5.25 -5.15 -0.96
CA TYR A 65 -5.78 -3.83 -1.32
C TYR A 65 -4.81 -3.01 -2.17
N LEU A 66 -3.51 -3.07 -1.87
CA LEU A 66 -2.51 -2.37 -2.66
C LEU A 66 -2.37 -2.97 -4.06
N LYS A 67 -2.34 -4.30 -4.20
CA LYS A 67 -2.29 -4.98 -5.52
C LYS A 67 -3.47 -4.56 -6.42
N ARG A 68 -4.69 -4.59 -5.86
CA ARG A 68 -5.89 -4.13 -6.57
C ARG A 68 -5.82 -2.65 -6.95
N SER A 69 -5.29 -1.81 -6.06
CA SER A 69 -5.12 -0.38 -6.33
C SER A 69 -4.17 -0.14 -7.51
N PHE A 70 -3.04 -0.86 -7.58
CA PHE A 70 -2.12 -0.79 -8.71
C PHE A 70 -2.76 -1.30 -10.01
N GLU A 71 -3.49 -2.41 -9.96
CA GLU A 71 -4.25 -2.94 -11.11
C GLU A 71 -5.25 -1.94 -11.67
N GLU A 72 -6.05 -1.31 -10.80
CA GLU A 72 -7.03 -0.29 -11.19
C GLU A 72 -6.36 0.95 -11.79
N LEU A 73 -5.24 1.39 -11.23
CA LEU A 73 -4.49 2.54 -11.73
C LEU A 73 -3.88 2.26 -13.11
N ARG A 74 -3.38 1.04 -13.37
CA ARG A 74 -2.91 0.65 -14.71
C ARG A 74 -4.03 0.69 -15.76
N GLN A 75 -5.21 0.19 -15.43
CA GLN A 75 -6.36 0.20 -16.33
C GLN A 75 -6.82 1.62 -16.68
N LYS A 76 -6.75 2.55 -15.72
CA LYS A 76 -7.13 3.97 -15.93
C LYS A 76 -6.05 4.81 -16.61
N SER A 77 -4.79 4.37 -16.60
CA SER A 77 -3.66 5.09 -17.23
C SER A 77 -3.49 4.74 -18.72
N GLY A 78 -4.32 3.85 -19.27
CA GLY A 78 -4.28 3.41 -20.67
C GLY A 78 -5.31 4.07 -21.60
N CYS A 79 -5.77 5.29 -21.30
CA CYS A 79 -6.67 6.06 -22.17
C CYS A 79 -6.03 7.38 -22.60
#